data_AF-A0A9E2J2E3-F1
#
_entry.id   AF-A0A9E2J2E3-F1
#
_cell.length_a   1.000
_cell.length_b   1.000
_cell.length_c   1.000
_cell.angle_alpha   90.00
_cell.angle_beta   90.00
_cell.angle_gamma   90.00
#
_symmetry.space_group_name_H-M   'P 1'
#
loop_
_entity.id
_entity.type
_entity.pdbx_description
1 polymer ?
#
loop_
_entity_poly.entity_id
_entity_poly.type
_entity_poly.pdbx_seq_one_letter_code
_entity_poly.pdbx_strand_id
1 'polypeptide(L)'
;MLTEKNNNSDFGLSPYSLYLTSIITPIENIGLEVRPGYFIGGEYYGGFEFGAFLRYSILGSKYYIVGGINNHINSMTGAHNGGSGISKAMLYKAIGIGYQKDSKLGFDLTYYWTNDKVFAYSNSYETGFITIKTFTKMNGIIKAAFVLSFDIL
;
A
#
# COMPACT_ATOMS: atom_id res chain seq x y z
N MET A 1 -18.27 28.23 6.71
CA MET A 1 -18.09 28.68 5.31
C MET A 1 -16.86 27.97 4.76
N LEU A 2 -16.98 27.42 3.56
CA LEU A 2 -16.03 26.60 2.80
C LEU A 2 -14.55 26.82 3.14
N THR A 3 -13.83 25.73 3.37
CA THR A 3 -12.70 25.40 2.49
C THR A 3 -12.40 23.90 2.57
N GLU A 4 -13.07 23.13 1.71
CA GLU A 4 -12.38 22.10 0.93
C GLU A 4 -11.24 22.79 0.15
N LYS A 5 -10.13 23.06 0.82
CA LYS A 5 -8.97 23.69 0.17
C LYS A 5 -7.68 23.18 0.80
N ASN A 6 -7.47 21.88 0.63
CA ASN A 6 -6.14 21.34 0.42
C ASN A 6 -6.28 20.07 -0.41
N ASN A 7 -6.71 20.27 -1.66
CA ASN A 7 -6.62 19.27 -2.70
C ASN A 7 -5.20 19.34 -3.32
N ASN A 8 -4.18 19.39 -2.46
CA ASN A 8 -2.81 19.14 -2.87
C ASN A 8 -2.72 17.64 -3.07
N SER A 9 -2.84 17.22 -4.33
CA SER A 9 -2.46 15.89 -4.77
C SER A 9 -0.94 15.80 -4.67
N ASP A 10 -0.41 15.66 -3.45
CA ASP A 10 1.02 15.51 -3.26
C ASP A 10 1.43 14.10 -3.72
N PHE A 11 2.36 14.05 -4.66
CA PHE A 11 2.97 12.81 -5.12
C PHE A 11 4.17 12.50 -4.23
N GLY A 12 4.03 11.48 -3.38
CA GLY A 12 5.13 10.95 -2.56
C GLY A 12 5.71 9.69 -3.18
N LEU A 13 7.03 9.65 -3.37
CA LEU A 13 7.75 8.42 -3.69
C LEU A 13 8.18 7.73 -2.39
N SER A 14 7.73 6.49 -2.21
CA SER A 14 8.23 5.58 -1.18
C SER A 14 9.18 4.58 -1.85
N PRO A 15 10.49 4.71 -1.65
CA PRO A 15 11.48 3.92 -2.39
C PRO A 15 11.62 2.47 -1.87
N TYR A 16 11.07 2.12 -0.70
CA TYR A 16 11.37 0.85 -0.06
C TYR A 16 10.13 0.14 0.48
N SER A 17 9.86 -1.03 -0.08
CA SER A 17 8.86 -1.98 0.41
C SER A 17 9.40 -3.39 0.22
N LEU A 18 9.32 -4.21 1.27
CA LEU A 18 9.70 -5.62 1.20
C LEU A 18 8.44 -6.47 1.30
N TYR A 19 8.19 -7.28 0.28
CA TYR A 19 7.09 -8.24 0.25
C TYR A 19 7.64 -9.64 0.05
N LEU A 20 7.15 -10.58 0.85
CA LEU A 20 7.22 -12.00 0.52
C LEU A 20 5.91 -12.35 -0.19
N THR A 21 5.98 -13.05 -1.31
CA THR A 21 4.78 -13.45 -2.07
C THR A 21 4.73 -14.96 -2.16
N SER A 22 3.64 -15.53 -1.62
CA SER A 22 3.32 -16.95 -1.78
C SER A 22 2.15 -17.08 -2.76
N ILE A 23 2.30 -17.94 -3.77
CA ILE A 23 1.29 -18.15 -4.82
C ILE A 23 0.85 -19.60 -4.81
N ILE A 24 -0.46 -19.82 -4.74
CA ILE A 24 -1.09 -21.14 -4.91
C ILE A 24 -1.90 -21.06 -6.20
N THR A 25 -1.59 -21.92 -7.17
CA THR A 25 -2.23 -21.91 -8.49
C THR A 25 -3.20 -23.10 -8.60
N PRO A 26 -4.46 -22.98 -8.15
CA PRO A 26 -5.42 -24.07 -8.21
C PRO A 26 -5.81 -24.45 -9.65
N ILE A 27 -5.74 -23.52 -10.59
CA ILE A 27 -6.06 -23.71 -12.01
C ILE A 27 -5.00 -22.98 -12.83
N GLU A 28 -4.64 -23.48 -14.01
CA GLU A 28 -3.54 -22.99 -14.86
C GLU A 28 -3.48 -21.45 -15.02
N ASN A 29 -4.64 -20.80 -15.09
CA ASN A 29 -4.72 -19.35 -15.32
C ASN A 29 -5.11 -18.53 -14.08
N ILE A 30 -5.39 -19.16 -12.94
CA ILE A 30 -5.85 -18.50 -11.74
C ILE A 30 -4.94 -18.87 -10.57
N GLY A 31 -4.30 -17.85 -9.99
CA GLY A 31 -3.51 -17.95 -8.77
C GLY A 31 -4.16 -17.22 -7.60
N LEU A 32 -3.98 -17.77 -6.41
CA LEU A 32 -4.25 -17.11 -5.13
C LEU A 32 -2.91 -16.67 -4.54
N GLU A 33 -2.76 -15.39 -4.31
CA GLU A 33 -1.52 -14.82 -3.77
C GLU A 33 -1.75 -14.27 -2.37
N VAL A 34 -0.80 -14.58 -1.48
CA VAL A 34 -0.71 -13.98 -0.15
C VAL A 34 0.59 -13.19 -0.07
N ARG A 35 0.49 -11.92 0.32
CA ARG A 35 1.61 -10.98 0.33
C ARG A 35 1.81 -10.35 1.71
N PRO A 36 2.43 -11.05 2.68
CA PRO A 36 2.93 -10.40 3.88
C PRO A 36 4.13 -9.50 3.53
N GLY A 37 4.23 -8.36 4.19
CA GLY A 37 5.35 -7.45 3.98
C GLY A 37 5.42 -6.33 4.98
N TYR A 38 6.40 -5.45 4.77
CA TYR A 38 6.54 -4.20 5.50
C TYR A 38 6.77 -3.07 4.49
N PHE A 39 5.98 -2.01 4.61
CA PHE A 39 6.01 -0.85 3.74
C PHE A 39 6.62 0.34 4.47
N ILE A 40 7.51 1.09 3.81
CA ILE A 40 8.13 2.31 4.38
C ILE A 40 7.80 3.51 3.48
N GLY A 41 6.66 4.13 3.71
CA GLY A 41 6.15 5.29 2.96
C GLY A 41 6.39 6.63 3.64
N GLY A 42 7.63 7.09 3.65
CA GLY A 42 7.96 8.41 4.23
C GLY A 42 7.80 8.47 5.75
N GLU A 43 7.77 9.68 6.31
CA GLU A 43 7.96 9.93 7.75
C GLU A 43 6.81 9.41 8.63
N TYR A 44 5.57 9.35 8.13
CA TYR A 44 4.38 9.04 8.94
C TYR A 44 3.51 7.87 8.43
N TYR A 45 3.95 7.20 7.35
CA TYR A 45 3.18 6.12 6.71
C TYR A 45 4.06 4.90 6.47
N GLY A 46 4.24 4.06 7.48
CA GLY A 46 5.05 2.86 7.35
C GLY A 46 4.55 1.78 8.29
N GLY A 47 4.54 0.52 7.86
CA GLY A 47 3.88 -0.52 8.64
C GLY A 47 3.81 -1.88 7.97
N PHE A 48 3.30 -2.82 8.77
CA PHE A 48 3.08 -4.19 8.32
C PHE A 48 1.92 -4.24 7.35
N GLU A 49 2.08 -5.06 6.31
CA GLU A 49 1.04 -5.30 5.33
C GLU A 49 0.76 -6.79 5.20
N PHE A 50 -0.52 -7.11 5.06
CA PHE A 50 -0.98 -8.44 4.74
C PHE A 50 -2.05 -8.35 3.67
N GLY A 51 -1.73 -8.85 2.49
CA GLY A 51 -2.63 -8.83 1.35
C GLY A 51 -2.99 -10.20 0.82
N ALA A 52 -4.21 -10.29 0.27
CA ALA A 52 -4.74 -11.46 -0.40
C ALA A 52 -5.25 -11.03 -1.79
N PHE A 53 -4.76 -11.70 -2.83
CA PHE A 53 -5.01 -11.33 -4.22
C PHE A 53 -5.39 -12.53 -5.06
N LEU A 54 -6.25 -12.28 -6.04
CA LEU A 54 -6.45 -13.14 -7.19
C LEU A 54 -5.52 -12.68 -8.30
N ARG A 55 -4.79 -13.63 -8.87
CA ARG A 55 -3.97 -13.46 -10.05
C ARG A 55 -4.62 -14.17 -11.22
N TYR A 56 -4.72 -13.47 -12.34
CA TYR A 56 -5.14 -14.03 -13.61
C TYR A 56 -3.97 -13.97 -14.59
N SER A 57 -3.44 -15.14 -14.97
CA SER A 57 -2.39 -15.25 -15.99
C SER A 57 -3.02 -15.19 -17.37
N ILE A 58 -2.54 -14.26 -18.21
CA ILE A 58 -3.06 -14.11 -19.57
C ILE A 58 -2.51 -15.27 -20.42
N LEU A 59 -3.40 -16.06 -21.01
CA LEU A 59 -3.04 -17.21 -21.83
C LEU A 59 -2.06 -16.85 -22.95
N GLY A 60 -1.00 -17.67 -23.09
CA GLY A 60 0.04 -17.47 -24.10
C GLY A 60 0.92 -16.22 -23.87
N SER A 61 0.82 -15.60 -22.70
CA SER A 61 1.51 -14.36 -22.37
C SER A 61 2.27 -14.47 -21.05
N LYS A 62 3.30 -13.65 -20.91
CA LYS A 62 4.05 -13.47 -19.65
C LYS A 62 3.39 -12.45 -18.71
N TYR A 63 2.33 -11.80 -19.16
CA TYR A 63 1.63 -10.80 -18.38
C TYR A 63 0.50 -11.41 -17.56
N TYR A 64 0.24 -10.82 -16.41
CA TYR A 64 -0.85 -11.20 -15.53
C TYR A 64 -1.53 -9.96 -14.96
N ILE A 65 -2.77 -10.13 -14.53
CA ILE A 65 -3.54 -9.12 -13.81
C ILE A 65 -3.70 -9.59 -12.38
N VAL A 66 -3.59 -8.68 -11.42
CA VAL A 66 -3.88 -8.95 -10.00
C VAL A 66 -4.98 -8.05 -9.51
N GLY A 67 -5.86 -8.61 -8.67
CA GLY A 67 -6.91 -7.85 -8.00
C GLY A 67 -7.12 -8.42 -6.61
N GLY A 68 -7.29 -7.57 -5.60
CA GLY A 68 -7.37 -8.06 -4.24
C GLY A 68 -7.56 -6.99 -3.18
N ILE A 69 -7.26 -7.38 -1.95
CA ILE A 69 -7.31 -6.53 -0.78
C ILE A 69 -5.98 -6.59 -0.03
N ASN A 70 -5.62 -5.48 0.61
CA ASN A 70 -4.40 -5.37 1.39
C ASN A 70 -4.69 -4.62 2.69
N ASN A 71 -4.44 -5.25 3.82
CA ASN A 71 -4.55 -4.59 5.11
C ASN A 71 -3.18 -4.01 5.48
N HIS A 72 -3.12 -2.69 5.67
CA HIS A 72 -1.93 -1.97 6.12
C HIS A 72 -2.12 -1.57 7.58
N ILE A 73 -1.26 -2.06 8.47
CA ILE A 73 -1.22 -1.67 9.87
C ILE A 73 -0.13 -0.61 10.01
N ASN A 74 -0.55 0.65 10.02
CA ASN A 74 0.38 1.78 10.12
C ASN A 74 1.06 1.75 11.49
N SER A 75 2.38 1.78 11.48
CA SER A 75 3.21 1.93 12.68
C SER A 75 3.15 3.37 13.15
N MET A 76 3.17 3.58 14.46
CA MET A 76 3.36 4.91 15.02
C MET A 76 4.81 5.36 14.76
N THR A 77 5.04 5.99 13.61
CA THR A 77 6.32 6.60 13.23
C THR A 77 6.40 8.02 13.80
N GLY A 78 7.58 8.35 14.32
CA GLY A 78 7.79 9.33 15.39
C GLY A 78 7.43 10.78 15.06
N ALA A 79 7.11 11.53 16.11
CA ALA A 79 6.72 12.92 16.06
C ALA A 79 7.92 13.87 16.04
N HIS A 80 8.59 14.00 14.89
CA HIS A 80 9.44 15.17 14.68
C HIS A 80 8.55 16.33 14.21
N ASN A 81 8.68 17.49 14.86
CA ASN A 81 7.99 18.75 14.52
C ASN A 81 6.44 18.75 14.64
N GLY A 82 5.87 17.98 15.57
CA GLY A 82 4.43 18.07 15.92
C GLY A 82 3.47 17.30 15.00
N GLY A 83 3.99 16.56 14.01
CA GLY A 83 3.27 15.51 13.30
C GLY A 83 3.23 14.21 14.10
N SER A 84 2.22 13.35 13.90
CA SER A 84 2.16 12.00 14.45
C SER A 84 1.51 11.06 13.45
N GLY A 85 2.18 9.94 13.16
CA GLY A 85 1.53 8.80 12.52
C GLY A 85 0.39 8.28 13.40
N ILE A 86 -0.72 7.87 12.78
CA ILE A 86 -1.83 7.22 13.50
C ILE A 86 -1.60 5.72 13.43
N SER A 87 -1.46 5.08 14.60
CA SER A 87 -1.44 3.61 14.68
C SER A 87 -2.84 3.07 14.39
N LYS A 88 -3.05 2.58 13.16
CA LYS A 88 -4.33 2.01 12.76
C LYS A 88 -4.20 1.04 11.58
N ALA A 89 -5.18 0.16 11.47
CA ALA A 89 -5.36 -0.72 10.31
C ALA A 89 -6.17 0.00 9.22
N MET A 90 -5.68 -0.05 7.99
CA MET A 90 -6.30 0.53 6.81
C MET A 90 -6.47 -0.57 5.76
N LEU A 91 -7.73 -0.86 5.40
CA LEU A 91 -8.03 -1.83 4.37
C LEU A 91 -8.03 -1.17 3.00
N TYR A 92 -7.15 -1.63 2.12
CA TYR A 92 -7.05 -1.22 0.74
C TYR A 92 -7.69 -2.25 -0.19
N LYS A 93 -8.29 -1.75 -1.27
CA LYS A 93 -8.59 -2.51 -2.47
C LYS A 93 -7.49 -2.26 -3.48
N ALA A 94 -7.21 -3.25 -4.33
CA ALA A 94 -6.08 -3.19 -5.22
C ALA A 94 -6.39 -3.79 -6.59
N ILE A 95 -5.80 -3.20 -7.62
CA ILE A 95 -5.75 -3.74 -8.98
C ILE A 95 -4.38 -3.44 -9.58
N GLY A 96 -3.81 -4.39 -10.30
CA GLY A 96 -2.47 -4.26 -10.83
C GLY A 96 -2.24 -5.11 -12.07
N ILE A 97 -1.15 -4.80 -12.74
CA ILE A 97 -0.61 -5.57 -13.85
C ILE A 97 0.79 -6.02 -13.49
N GLY A 98 1.16 -7.21 -13.93
CA GLY A 98 2.51 -7.71 -13.73
C GLY A 98 3.03 -8.48 -14.92
N TYR A 99 4.33 -8.69 -14.89
CA TYR A 99 5.11 -9.43 -15.87
C TYR A 99 5.90 -10.51 -15.14
N GLN A 100 5.78 -11.75 -15.61
CA GLN A 100 6.50 -12.90 -15.10
C GLN A 100 7.61 -13.26 -16.09
N LYS A 101 8.87 -13.13 -15.68
CA LYS A 101 10.01 -13.47 -16.55
C LYS A 101 10.16 -14.99 -16.71
N ASP A 102 10.12 -15.69 -15.59
CA ASP A 102 10.28 -17.15 -15.40
C ASP A 102 9.44 -17.62 -14.19
N SER A 103 9.49 -18.88 -13.75
CA SER A 103 8.64 -19.36 -12.64
C SER A 103 8.91 -18.69 -11.29
N LYS A 104 10.00 -17.93 -11.13
CA LYS A 104 10.44 -17.38 -9.84
C LYS A 104 10.43 -15.86 -9.81
N LEU A 105 10.78 -15.21 -10.91
CA LEU A 105 10.98 -13.77 -10.96
C LEU A 105 9.84 -13.08 -11.72
N GLY A 106 9.20 -12.15 -11.03
CA GLY A 106 8.19 -11.29 -11.58
C GLY A 106 8.37 -9.84 -11.15
N PHE A 107 7.57 -8.98 -11.78
CA PHE A 107 7.42 -7.59 -11.41
C PHE A 107 5.94 -7.23 -11.53
N ASP A 108 5.41 -6.49 -10.58
CA ASP A 108 4.08 -5.90 -10.72
C ASP A 108 4.03 -4.43 -10.34
N LEU A 109 3.06 -3.76 -10.98
CA LEU A 109 2.65 -2.41 -10.69
C LEU A 109 1.19 -2.47 -10.25
N THR A 110 0.95 -2.16 -8.99
CA THR A 110 -0.37 -2.30 -8.37
C THR A 110 -0.84 -0.97 -7.79
N TYR A 111 -2.05 -0.57 -8.14
CA TYR A 111 -2.73 0.59 -7.57
C TYR A 111 -3.61 0.16 -6.41
N TYR A 112 -3.45 0.82 -5.27
CA TYR A 112 -4.18 0.61 -4.03
C TYR A 112 -5.02 1.84 -3.73
N TRP A 113 -6.26 1.65 -3.30
CA TRP A 113 -7.11 2.74 -2.80
C TRP A 113 -7.91 2.29 -1.59
N THR A 114 -8.30 3.26 -0.76
CA THR A 114 -9.08 3.01 0.45
C THR A 114 -10.14 4.09 0.66
N ASN A 115 -11.21 3.71 1.34
CA ASN A 115 -12.22 4.67 1.83
C ASN A 115 -11.77 5.35 3.13
N ASP A 116 -10.87 4.71 3.89
CA ASP A 116 -10.31 5.28 5.11
C ASP A 116 -9.00 6.02 4.79
N LYS A 117 -9.12 7.29 4.43
CA LYS A 117 -8.04 8.06 3.80
C LYS A 117 -7.05 8.69 4.78
N VAL A 118 -7.46 8.95 6.01
CA VAL A 118 -6.62 9.65 7.00
C VAL A 118 -5.50 8.71 7.43
N PHE A 119 -4.26 9.14 7.64
CA PHE A 119 -3.21 8.24 8.16
C PHE A 119 -2.26 8.91 9.17
N ALA A 120 -2.23 10.24 9.19
CA ALA A 120 -1.45 11.02 10.13
C ALA A 120 -2.24 12.27 10.53
N TYR A 121 -1.79 12.95 11.57
CA TYR A 121 -2.24 14.30 11.91
C TYR A 121 -1.07 15.14 12.41
N SER A 122 -1.18 16.46 12.28
CA SER A 122 -0.29 17.42 12.92
C SER A 122 -1.06 18.32 13.88
N ASN A 123 -0.38 18.74 14.94
CA ASN A 123 -0.89 19.74 15.86
C ASN A 123 -0.23 21.09 15.56
N SER A 124 -1.04 22.12 15.33
CA SER A 124 -0.57 23.51 15.27
C SER A 124 -0.99 24.24 16.54
N TYR A 125 -0.06 25.01 17.11
CA TYR A 125 -0.30 25.87 18.25
C TYR A 125 -0.55 27.29 17.77
N GLU A 126 -1.77 27.80 17.95
CA GLU A 126 -2.01 29.24 17.92
C GLU A 126 -1.78 29.82 19.32
N THR A 127 -1.19 31.02 19.39
CA THR A 127 -0.95 31.75 20.65
C THR A 127 -2.24 31.82 21.47
N GLY A 128 -2.27 31.11 22.62
CA GLY A 128 -3.43 31.11 23.53
C GLY A 128 -4.15 29.77 23.75
N PHE A 129 -3.45 28.63 23.74
CA PHE A 129 -3.94 27.30 24.17
C PHE A 129 -4.92 26.56 23.23
N ILE A 130 -5.15 27.05 22.01
CA ILE A 130 -5.96 26.33 21.01
C ILE A 130 -5.05 25.40 20.20
N THR A 131 -5.26 24.10 20.35
CA THR A 131 -4.62 23.08 19.51
C THR A 131 -5.52 22.77 18.31
N ILE A 132 -5.06 23.10 17.11
CA ILE A 132 -5.75 22.71 15.88
C ILE A 132 -5.14 21.40 15.37
N LYS A 133 -5.99 20.36 15.22
CA LYS A 133 -5.61 19.09 14.58
C LYS A 133 -5.84 19.16 13.07
N THR A 134 -4.77 19.02 12.30
CA THR A 134 -4.84 18.92 10.83
C THR A 134 -4.60 17.47 10.43
N PHE A 135 -5.52 16.87 9.68
CA PHE A 135 -5.42 15.46 9.26
C PHE A 135 -4.79 15.33 7.88
N THR A 136 -3.78 14.47 7.76
CA THR A 136 -3.16 14.09 6.50
C THR A 136 -3.93 12.92 5.89
N LYS A 137 -4.28 13.04 4.60
CA LYS A 137 -5.10 12.07 3.88
C LYS A 137 -4.37 11.55 2.64
N MET A 138 -4.65 10.30 2.28
CA MET A 138 -4.15 9.64 1.07
C MET A 138 -5.32 8.97 0.34
N ASN A 139 -5.44 9.25 -0.96
CA ASN A 139 -6.51 8.69 -1.79
C ASN A 139 -6.14 7.34 -2.40
N GLY A 140 -4.85 7.12 -2.67
CA GLY A 140 -4.34 5.88 -3.21
C GLY A 140 -2.81 5.87 -3.29
N ILE A 141 -2.27 4.70 -3.61
CA ILE A 141 -0.84 4.42 -3.70
C ILE A 141 -0.60 3.56 -4.93
N ILE A 142 0.40 3.90 -5.74
CA ILE A 142 0.94 2.99 -6.75
C ILE A 142 2.20 2.35 -6.17
N LYS A 143 2.27 1.02 -6.18
CA LYS A 143 3.43 0.27 -5.73
C LYS A 143 4.01 -0.53 -6.88
N ALA A 144 5.31 -0.40 -7.06
CA ALA A 144 6.10 -1.25 -7.93
C ALA A 144 6.80 -2.30 -7.05
N ALA A 145 6.60 -3.58 -7.34
CA ALA A 145 7.13 -4.67 -6.54
C ALA A 145 7.88 -5.68 -7.42
N PHE A 146 9.04 -6.12 -6.93
CA PHE A 146 9.67 -7.34 -7.43
C PHE A 146 9.02 -8.53 -6.73
N VAL A 147 8.59 -9.51 -7.52
CA VAL A 147 7.99 -10.73 -7.03
C VAL A 147 9.03 -11.84 -7.11
N LEU A 148 9.28 -12.47 -5.97
CA LEU A 148 10.11 -13.65 -5.87
C LEU A 148 9.24 -14.80 -5.38
N SER A 149 8.98 -15.75 -6.26
CA SER A 149 8.14 -16.92 -6.02
C SER A 149 9.02 -18.15 -5.85
N PHE A 150 8.65 -19.00 -4.90
CA PHE A 150 9.29 -20.27 -4.64
C PHE A 150 8.24 -21.37 -4.70
N ASP A 151 8.57 -22.47 -5.37
CA ASP A 151 7.76 -23.66 -5.35
C ASP A 151 7.90 -24.33 -3.97
N ILE A 152 6.79 -24.51 -3.27
CA ILE A 152 6.75 -25.29 -2.04
C ILE A 152 6.33 -26.71 -2.45
N LEU A 153 7.29 -27.63 -2.36
CA LEU A 153 7.13 -29.07 -2.62
C LEU A 153 6.27 -29.74 -1.54
#